data_AF-A0A285IC68-F1
#
_entry.id   AF-A0A285IC68-F1
#
_cell.length_a   1.000
_cell.length_b   1.000
_cell.length_c   1.000
_cell.angle_alpha   90.00
_cell.angle_beta   90.00
_cell.angle_gamma   90.00
#
_symmetry.space_group_name_H-M   'P 1'
#
loop_
_entity.id
_entity.type
_entity.pdbx_description
1 polymer ?
#
loop_
_entity_poly.entity_id
_entity_poly.type
_entity_poly.pdbx_seq_one_letter_code
_entity_poly.pdbx_strand_id
1 'polypeptide(L)'
;MNENDTASETRPCAHCGRPVPQRSSAGRPFRYCRDNDGECQRASRNVRMRHRASPGLAGQVARTWEVVDRLDQLVGGLSEALHSELSPAGVERQVAEIRAETSGSIAAAHTERDDARRDAERAAAEASAAQQLAAAATAERDEAQHQAEESARVAEQAAKDAEQAQAERDEARREATAAAALKERAEADRDAARDELAVARSELQDVRRDREATERDLAAALRDAETAAQRGEQLRRERDAARDESRRLDAELATARREATEQRETADKTLAGVRRDAADNRKAFEAELAQAHRDIAEARAERDALRALRDDLDRAARDRADLERRLATAQSDAETAQTRAAQLSTQVSDLASALASLGSTRPAPTQPGPADHTPAQPSPA
;
A
#
# COMPACT_ATOMS: atom_id res chain seq x y z
N MET A 1 -170.00 -10.69 -30.84
CA MET A 1 -171.43 -10.80 -31.16
C MET A 1 -171.55 -10.78 -32.67
N ASN A 2 -171.76 -11.95 -33.25
CA ASN A 2 -171.96 -12.20 -34.67
C ASN A 2 -173.47 -12.39 -34.86
N GLU A 3 -174.12 -11.46 -35.56
CA GLU A 3 -175.48 -11.62 -36.05
C GLU A 3 -175.56 -11.09 -37.49
N ASN A 4 -175.72 -12.05 -38.39
CA ASN A 4 -176.27 -12.01 -39.74
C ASN A 4 -176.90 -10.69 -40.21
N ASP A 5 -176.31 -10.09 -41.23
CA ASP A 5 -176.97 -10.10 -42.55
C ASP A 5 -175.92 -9.87 -43.65
N THR A 6 -175.13 -10.91 -43.98
CA THR A 6 -174.35 -10.88 -45.23
C THR A 6 -175.33 -11.05 -46.38
N ALA A 7 -175.93 -9.95 -46.83
CA ALA A 7 -176.55 -9.87 -48.13
C ALA A 7 -175.48 -10.33 -49.15
N SER A 8 -175.57 -11.57 -49.61
CA SER A 8 -174.68 -12.12 -50.60
C SER A 8 -174.78 -11.21 -51.83
N GLU A 9 -173.78 -10.37 -52.06
CA GLU A 9 -173.75 -9.45 -53.18
C GLU A 9 -173.92 -10.30 -54.45
N THR A 10 -175.06 -10.20 -55.10
CA THR A 10 -175.35 -10.98 -56.32
C THR A 10 -175.06 -10.10 -57.52
N ARG A 11 -174.12 -10.52 -58.37
CA ARG A 11 -173.88 -9.87 -59.68
C ARG A 11 -174.56 -10.66 -60.78
N PRO A 12 -175.14 -10.01 -61.80
CA PRO A 12 -175.75 -10.71 -62.92
C PRO A 12 -174.69 -11.50 -63.70
N CYS A 13 -175.04 -12.72 -64.11
CA CYS A 13 -174.20 -13.55 -64.95
C CYS A 13 -173.94 -12.86 -66.29
N ALA A 14 -172.67 -12.78 -66.69
CA ALA A 14 -172.25 -12.15 -67.94
C ALA A 14 -172.76 -12.86 -69.22
N HIS A 15 -173.45 -14.00 -69.11
CA HIS A 15 -174.06 -14.68 -70.25
C HIS A 15 -175.59 -14.65 -70.24
N CYS A 16 -176.23 -15.03 -69.12
CA CYS A 16 -177.69 -15.17 -69.04
C CYS A 16 -178.38 -14.14 -68.13
N GLY A 17 -177.62 -13.26 -67.46
CA GLY A 17 -178.15 -12.23 -66.57
C GLY A 17 -178.66 -12.71 -65.21
N ARG A 18 -178.73 -14.02 -64.93
CA ARG A 18 -179.18 -14.55 -63.63
C ARG A 18 -178.28 -14.06 -62.48
N PRO A 19 -178.85 -13.77 -61.28
CA PRO A 19 -178.06 -13.34 -60.14
C PRO A 19 -177.11 -14.47 -59.71
N VAL A 20 -175.81 -14.19 -59.72
CA VAL A 20 -174.76 -15.11 -59.28
C VAL A 20 -174.26 -14.63 -57.91
N PRO A 21 -174.45 -15.42 -56.84
CA PRO A 21 -173.95 -15.06 -55.52
C PRO A 21 -172.41 -14.94 -55.57
N GLN A 22 -171.91 -13.76 -55.20
CA GLN A 22 -170.47 -13.53 -55.11
C GLN A 22 -169.93 -14.11 -53.80
N ARG A 23 -168.64 -14.44 -53.81
CA ARG A 23 -167.92 -14.79 -52.57
C ARG A 23 -167.58 -13.51 -51.81
N SER A 24 -167.67 -13.56 -50.50
CA SER A 24 -167.27 -12.46 -49.60
C SER A 24 -165.76 -12.37 -49.37
N SER A 25 -164.95 -13.27 -49.95
CA SER A 25 -163.51 -13.36 -49.74
C SER A 25 -162.68 -12.86 -50.93
N ALA A 26 -161.47 -12.37 -50.64
CA ALA A 26 -160.52 -11.84 -51.61
C ALA A 26 -160.25 -12.84 -52.76
N GLY A 27 -160.56 -12.41 -53.99
CA GLY A 27 -160.26 -13.14 -55.23
C GLY A 27 -161.20 -12.73 -56.37
N ARG A 28 -160.85 -13.09 -57.62
CA ARG A 28 -161.60 -12.72 -58.84
C ARG A 28 -163.12 -13.03 -58.79
N PRO A 29 -164.00 -12.02 -58.79
CA PRO A 29 -165.45 -12.20 -58.73
C PRO A 29 -165.99 -13.22 -59.74
N PHE A 30 -167.01 -13.98 -59.35
CA PHE A 30 -167.67 -14.95 -60.24
C PHE A 30 -168.44 -14.22 -61.34
N ARG A 31 -167.95 -14.29 -62.59
CA ARG A 31 -168.59 -13.67 -63.77
C ARG A 31 -169.73 -14.51 -64.38
N TYR A 32 -169.84 -15.81 -64.07
CA TYR A 32 -170.80 -16.72 -64.69
C TYR A 32 -171.50 -17.62 -63.66
N CYS A 33 -172.74 -18.05 -63.95
CA CYS A 33 -173.48 -19.02 -63.12
C CYS A 33 -172.70 -20.34 -63.01
N ARG A 34 -172.67 -20.91 -61.81
CA ARG A 34 -172.04 -22.21 -61.53
C ARG A 34 -173.03 -23.37 -61.58
N ASP A 35 -174.30 -23.04 -61.36
CA ASP A 35 -175.45 -23.92 -61.10
C ASP A 35 -175.88 -24.76 -62.32
N ASN A 36 -175.19 -24.61 -63.46
CA ASN A 36 -175.53 -25.25 -64.73
C ASN A 36 -174.29 -25.94 -65.34
N ASP A 37 -173.44 -26.57 -64.52
CA ASP A 37 -172.18 -27.23 -64.93
C ASP A 37 -171.25 -26.34 -65.79
N GLY A 38 -171.26 -25.03 -65.52
CA GLY A 38 -170.49 -24.06 -66.31
C GLY A 38 -170.97 -23.90 -67.76
N GLU A 39 -172.19 -24.31 -68.11
CA GLU A 39 -172.85 -24.03 -69.41
C GLU A 39 -172.70 -22.57 -69.81
N CYS A 40 -173.02 -21.63 -68.92
CA CYS A 40 -172.91 -20.20 -69.23
C CYS A 40 -171.47 -19.75 -69.52
N GLN A 41 -170.48 -20.34 -68.86
CA GLN A 41 -169.06 -20.08 -69.13
C GLN A 41 -168.64 -20.70 -70.47
N ARG A 42 -169.08 -21.92 -70.77
CA ARG A 42 -168.82 -22.64 -72.03
C ARG A 42 -169.50 -21.96 -73.22
N ALA A 43 -170.76 -21.56 -73.09
CA ALA A 43 -171.52 -20.83 -74.09
C ALA A 43 -170.90 -19.46 -74.36
N SER A 44 -170.54 -18.69 -73.33
CA SER A 44 -169.79 -17.44 -73.50
C SER A 44 -168.41 -17.66 -74.16
N ARG A 45 -167.72 -18.78 -73.85
CA ARG A 45 -166.47 -19.15 -74.53
C ARG A 45 -166.69 -19.49 -76.01
N ASN A 46 -167.74 -20.24 -76.34
CA ASN A 46 -168.10 -20.58 -77.72
C ASN A 46 -168.53 -19.35 -78.53
N VAL A 47 -169.32 -18.45 -77.93
CA VAL A 47 -169.68 -17.15 -78.51
C VAL A 47 -168.42 -16.34 -78.81
N ARG A 48 -167.48 -16.24 -77.88
CA ARG A 48 -166.18 -15.57 -78.11
C ARG A 48 -165.34 -16.24 -79.19
N MET A 49 -165.25 -17.57 -79.20
CA MET A 49 -164.54 -18.32 -80.25
C MET A 49 -165.15 -18.07 -81.64
N ARG A 50 -166.49 -18.08 -81.75
CA ARG A 50 -167.21 -17.79 -83.01
C ARG A 50 -167.01 -16.34 -83.46
N HIS A 51 -167.07 -15.38 -82.54
CA HIS A 51 -166.82 -13.98 -82.86
C HIS A 51 -165.35 -13.71 -83.25
N ARG A 52 -164.37 -14.38 -82.62
CA ARG A 52 -162.95 -14.31 -83.04
C ARG A 52 -162.72 -14.89 -84.43
N ALA A 53 -163.42 -15.96 -84.77
CA ALA A 53 -163.28 -16.68 -86.04
C ALA A 53 -164.17 -16.13 -87.17
N SER A 54 -165.02 -15.13 -86.90
CA SER A 54 -165.85 -14.51 -87.93
C SER A 54 -165.00 -13.59 -88.83
N PRO A 55 -164.99 -13.81 -90.16
CA PRO A 55 -164.31 -12.93 -91.09
C PRO A 55 -165.02 -11.57 -91.17
N GLY A 56 -164.23 -10.49 -91.34
CA GLY A 56 -164.73 -9.13 -91.50
C GLY A 56 -164.79 -8.28 -90.22
N LEU A 57 -165.57 -7.20 -90.28
CA LEU A 57 -165.62 -6.12 -89.29
C LEU A 57 -166.01 -6.61 -87.89
N ALA A 58 -166.89 -7.60 -87.79
CA ALA A 58 -167.34 -8.19 -86.52
C ALA A 58 -166.20 -8.90 -85.76
N GLY A 59 -165.30 -9.60 -86.45
CA GLY A 59 -164.15 -10.26 -85.83
C GLY A 59 -163.04 -9.30 -85.43
N GLN A 60 -162.85 -8.19 -86.17
CA GLN A 60 -161.99 -7.10 -85.74
C GLN A 60 -162.53 -6.40 -84.49
N VAL A 61 -163.84 -6.13 -84.43
CA VAL A 61 -164.50 -5.56 -83.24
C VAL A 61 -164.38 -6.49 -82.03
N ALA A 62 -164.50 -7.81 -82.22
CA ALA A 62 -164.32 -8.76 -81.12
C ALA A 62 -162.89 -8.77 -80.56
N ARG A 63 -161.87 -8.69 -81.44
CA ARG A 63 -160.46 -8.61 -81.01
C ARG A 63 -160.13 -7.28 -80.34
N THR A 64 -160.67 -6.16 -80.81
CA THR A 64 -160.49 -4.87 -80.14
C THR A 64 -161.14 -4.88 -78.76
N TRP A 65 -162.31 -5.49 -78.59
CA TRP A 65 -162.94 -5.68 -77.26
C TRP A 65 -162.10 -6.50 -76.28
N GLU A 66 -161.34 -7.49 -76.74
CA GLU A 66 -160.44 -8.27 -75.87
C GLU A 66 -159.20 -7.47 -75.46
N VAL A 67 -158.67 -6.65 -76.35
CA VAL A 67 -157.62 -5.68 -76.01
C VAL A 67 -158.15 -4.70 -74.97
N VAL A 68 -159.40 -4.24 -75.12
CA VAL A 68 -160.06 -3.38 -74.13
C VAL A 68 -160.22 -4.08 -72.77
N ASP A 69 -160.68 -5.34 -72.69
CA ASP A 69 -160.77 -6.08 -71.41
C ASP A 69 -159.39 -6.35 -70.78
N ARG A 70 -158.33 -6.49 -71.59
CA ARG A 70 -156.94 -6.63 -71.08
C ARG A 70 -156.38 -5.30 -70.58
N LEU A 71 -156.67 -4.20 -71.29
CA LEU A 71 -156.33 -2.86 -70.82
C LEU A 71 -157.08 -2.55 -69.53
N ASP A 72 -158.37 -2.90 -69.42
CA ASP A 72 -159.16 -2.73 -68.20
C ASP A 72 -158.58 -3.54 -67.02
N GLN A 73 -158.11 -4.77 -67.25
CA GLN A 73 -157.41 -5.56 -66.23
C GLN A 73 -156.07 -4.97 -65.82
N LEU A 74 -155.28 -4.45 -66.77
CA LEU A 74 -154.02 -3.76 -66.47
C LEU A 74 -154.28 -2.44 -65.73
N VAL A 75 -155.27 -1.66 -66.14
CA VAL A 75 -155.69 -0.43 -65.46
C VAL A 75 -156.19 -0.74 -64.06
N GLY A 76 -156.96 -1.82 -63.87
CA GLY A 76 -157.38 -2.29 -62.56
C GLY A 76 -156.21 -2.66 -61.66
N GLY A 77 -155.27 -3.48 -62.15
CA GLY A 77 -154.08 -3.87 -61.40
C GLY A 77 -153.13 -2.70 -61.11
N LEU A 78 -152.94 -1.79 -62.07
CA LEU A 78 -152.16 -0.58 -61.89
C LEU A 78 -152.85 0.38 -60.92
N SER A 79 -154.18 0.49 -60.95
CA SER A 79 -154.93 1.33 -60.02
C SER A 79 -154.89 0.75 -58.61
N GLU A 80 -154.93 -0.57 -58.45
CA GLU A 80 -154.81 -1.24 -57.15
C GLU A 80 -153.40 -1.14 -56.58
N ALA A 81 -152.36 -1.32 -57.41
CA ALA A 81 -150.97 -1.10 -57.01
C ALA A 81 -150.70 0.38 -56.70
N LEU A 82 -151.20 1.29 -57.54
CA LEU A 82 -151.08 2.73 -57.31
C LEU A 82 -151.85 3.14 -56.06
N HIS A 83 -153.02 2.55 -55.79
CA HIS A 83 -153.75 2.78 -54.55
C HIS A 83 -153.04 2.15 -53.36
N SER A 84 -152.40 0.99 -53.48
CA SER A 84 -151.64 0.40 -52.36
C SER A 84 -150.40 1.20 -52.01
N GLU A 85 -149.73 1.80 -53.01
CA GLU A 85 -148.52 2.62 -52.81
C GLU A 85 -148.84 4.09 -52.49
N LEU A 86 -149.87 4.70 -53.11
CA LEU A 86 -150.30 6.09 -52.87
C LEU A 86 -151.42 6.23 -51.83
N SER A 87 -151.97 5.13 -51.30
CA SER A 87 -152.85 5.22 -50.13
C SER A 87 -152.05 5.79 -48.96
N PRO A 88 -152.72 6.49 -48.02
CA PRO A 88 -152.07 6.97 -46.80
C PRO A 88 -151.27 5.87 -46.07
N ALA A 89 -151.80 4.64 -46.01
CA ALA A 89 -151.13 3.50 -45.38
C ALA A 89 -149.89 2.98 -46.17
N GLY A 90 -149.89 3.09 -47.50
CA GLY A 90 -148.74 2.76 -48.34
C GLY A 90 -147.59 3.75 -48.13
N VAL A 91 -147.90 5.03 -48.21
CA VAL A 91 -146.94 6.12 -47.97
C VAL A 91 -146.40 6.08 -46.54
N GLU A 92 -147.24 5.85 -45.53
CA GLU A 92 -146.80 5.70 -44.14
C GLU A 92 -145.83 4.53 -43.96
N ARG A 93 -146.05 3.41 -44.66
CA ARG A 93 -145.13 2.26 -44.65
C ARG A 93 -143.78 2.60 -45.29
N GLN A 94 -143.79 3.22 -46.48
CA GLN A 94 -142.55 3.66 -47.15
C GLN A 94 -141.80 4.69 -46.29
N VAL A 95 -142.51 5.63 -45.68
CA VAL A 95 -141.93 6.61 -44.77
C VAL A 95 -141.37 5.92 -43.52
N ALA A 96 -142.06 4.91 -42.97
CA ALA A 96 -141.56 4.13 -41.83
C ALA A 96 -140.30 3.32 -42.18
N GLU A 97 -140.26 2.71 -43.36
CA GLU A 97 -139.10 1.98 -43.88
C GLU A 97 -137.91 2.92 -44.08
N ILE A 98 -138.09 4.04 -44.79
CA ILE A 98 -137.04 5.05 -44.98
C ILE A 98 -136.58 5.61 -43.62
N ARG A 99 -137.50 5.85 -42.68
CA ARG A 99 -137.13 6.28 -41.31
C ARG A 99 -136.32 5.22 -40.58
N ALA A 100 -136.65 3.93 -40.73
CA ALA A 100 -135.91 2.84 -40.12
C ALA A 100 -134.50 2.70 -40.74
N GLU A 101 -134.39 2.75 -42.07
CA GLU A 101 -133.10 2.73 -42.79
C GLU A 101 -132.23 3.94 -42.43
N THR A 102 -132.84 5.13 -42.38
CA THR A 102 -132.15 6.37 -41.99
C THR A 102 -131.70 6.29 -40.54
N SER A 103 -132.55 5.78 -39.63
CA SER A 103 -132.18 5.59 -38.22
C SER A 103 -131.05 4.58 -38.07
N GLY A 104 -131.06 3.50 -38.85
CA GLY A 104 -129.97 2.52 -38.92
C GLY A 104 -128.67 3.13 -39.43
N SER A 105 -128.73 3.91 -40.50
CA SER A 105 -127.58 4.62 -41.07
C SER A 105 -126.99 5.64 -40.10
N ILE A 106 -127.83 6.38 -39.38
CA ILE A 106 -127.40 7.34 -38.33
C ILE A 106 -126.74 6.59 -37.17
N ALA A 107 -127.32 5.47 -36.72
CA ALA A 107 -126.73 4.65 -35.66
C ALA A 107 -125.37 4.06 -36.06
N ALA A 108 -125.23 3.59 -37.31
CA ALA A 108 -123.97 3.13 -37.86
C ALA A 108 -122.93 4.26 -37.92
N ALA A 109 -123.29 5.43 -38.43
CA ALA A 109 -122.40 6.59 -38.49
C ALA A 109 -121.96 7.07 -37.09
N HIS A 110 -122.84 7.02 -36.08
CA HIS A 110 -122.47 7.32 -34.70
C HIS A 110 -121.52 6.28 -34.11
N THR A 111 -121.73 5.00 -34.41
CA THR A 111 -120.85 3.90 -33.98
C THR A 111 -119.47 4.08 -34.59
N GLU A 112 -119.37 4.30 -35.90
CA GLU A 112 -118.11 4.55 -36.62
C GLU A 112 -117.38 5.79 -36.10
N ARG A 113 -118.11 6.89 -35.84
CA ARG A 113 -117.52 8.11 -35.27
C ARG A 113 -116.96 7.85 -33.86
N ASP A 114 -117.70 7.11 -33.03
CA ASP A 114 -117.28 6.82 -31.67
C ASP A 114 -116.11 5.82 -31.63
N ASP A 115 -116.06 4.86 -32.56
CA ASP A 115 -114.91 4.00 -32.80
C ASP A 115 -113.68 4.80 -33.24
N ALA A 116 -113.83 5.67 -34.26
CA ALA A 116 -112.76 6.54 -34.72
C ALA A 116 -112.24 7.47 -33.62
N ARG A 117 -113.13 7.96 -32.73
CA ARG A 117 -112.73 8.75 -31.55
C ARG A 117 -111.93 7.90 -30.56
N ARG A 118 -112.38 6.69 -30.24
CA ARG A 118 -111.63 5.76 -29.36
C ARG A 118 -110.27 5.41 -29.95
N ASP A 119 -110.17 5.21 -31.25
CA ASP A 119 -108.91 4.93 -31.95
C ASP A 119 -107.96 6.12 -31.87
N ALA A 120 -108.46 7.34 -32.09
CA ALA A 120 -107.67 8.55 -31.95
C ALA A 120 -107.19 8.77 -30.50
N GLU A 121 -108.04 8.53 -29.51
CA GLU A 121 -107.68 8.59 -28.09
C GLU A 121 -106.60 7.56 -27.72
N ARG A 122 -106.72 6.32 -28.22
CA ARG A 122 -105.69 5.28 -28.03
C ARG A 122 -104.36 5.66 -28.68
N ALA A 123 -104.39 6.10 -29.94
CA ALA A 123 -103.19 6.53 -30.64
C ALA A 123 -102.51 7.73 -29.96
N ALA A 124 -103.29 8.67 -29.42
CA ALA A 124 -102.77 9.80 -28.65
C ALA A 124 -102.13 9.35 -27.32
N ALA A 125 -102.75 8.40 -26.62
CA ALA A 125 -102.19 7.83 -25.40
C ALA A 125 -100.89 7.06 -25.66
N GLU A 126 -100.84 6.24 -26.72
CA GLU A 126 -99.64 5.52 -27.15
C GLU A 126 -98.52 6.48 -27.56
N ALA A 127 -98.83 7.54 -28.31
CA ALA A 127 -97.85 8.56 -28.68
C ALA A 127 -97.30 9.31 -27.46
N SER A 128 -98.14 9.65 -26.49
CA SER A 128 -97.70 10.28 -25.24
C SER A 128 -96.80 9.35 -24.42
N ALA A 129 -97.17 8.07 -24.31
CA ALA A 129 -96.34 7.06 -23.64
C ALA A 129 -94.99 6.88 -24.35
N ALA A 130 -94.97 6.83 -25.68
CA ALA A 130 -93.74 6.75 -26.45
C ALA A 130 -92.84 7.98 -26.25
N GLN A 131 -93.42 9.19 -26.18
CA GLN A 131 -92.69 10.42 -25.89
C GLN A 131 -92.09 10.41 -24.47
N GLN A 132 -92.84 9.93 -23.47
CA GLN A 132 -92.35 9.79 -22.10
C GLN A 132 -91.20 8.80 -22.00
N LEU A 133 -91.31 7.65 -22.67
CA LEU A 133 -90.23 6.65 -22.73
C LEU A 133 -88.99 7.18 -23.43
N ALA A 134 -89.15 7.92 -24.53
CA ALA A 134 -88.02 8.54 -25.24
C ALA A 134 -87.34 9.63 -24.39
N ALA A 135 -88.12 10.43 -23.66
CA ALA A 135 -87.58 11.43 -22.73
C ALA A 135 -86.83 10.77 -21.57
N ALA A 136 -87.38 9.70 -20.98
CA ALA A 136 -86.72 8.94 -19.93
C ALA A 136 -85.40 8.30 -20.42
N ALA A 137 -85.40 7.65 -21.59
CA ALA A 137 -84.20 7.07 -22.17
C ALA A 137 -83.12 8.12 -22.49
N THR A 138 -83.51 9.32 -22.90
CA THR A 138 -82.58 10.44 -23.12
C THR A 138 -81.97 10.91 -21.80
N ALA A 139 -82.79 11.07 -20.76
CA ALA A 139 -82.30 11.45 -19.43
C ALA A 139 -81.35 10.40 -18.84
N GLU A 140 -81.66 9.10 -18.98
CA GLU A 140 -80.78 8.01 -18.53
C GLU A 140 -79.44 8.00 -19.28
N ARG A 141 -79.46 8.25 -20.59
CA ARG A 141 -78.24 8.35 -21.39
C ARG A 141 -77.38 9.55 -20.95
N ASP A 142 -78.00 10.70 -20.74
CA ASP A 142 -77.29 11.92 -20.37
C ASP A 142 -76.69 11.79 -18.95
N GLU A 143 -77.41 11.16 -18.02
CA GLU A 143 -76.89 10.80 -16.69
C GLU A 143 -75.71 9.82 -16.79
N ALA A 144 -75.82 8.78 -17.61
CA ALA A 144 -74.73 7.82 -17.82
C ALA A 144 -73.49 8.49 -18.45
N GLN A 145 -73.69 9.45 -19.36
CA GLN A 145 -72.59 10.25 -19.93
C GLN A 145 -71.93 11.13 -18.86
N HIS A 146 -72.71 11.81 -18.03
CA HIS A 146 -72.20 12.62 -16.93
C HIS A 146 -71.38 11.79 -15.94
N GLN A 147 -71.88 10.61 -15.53
CA GLN A 147 -71.16 9.71 -14.64
C GLN A 147 -69.86 9.17 -15.27
N ALA A 148 -69.86 8.90 -16.58
CA ALA A 148 -68.67 8.47 -17.30
C ALA A 148 -67.61 9.60 -17.36
N GLU A 149 -68.03 10.84 -17.62
CA GLU A 149 -67.15 12.01 -17.61
C GLU A 149 -66.56 12.29 -16.22
N GLU A 150 -67.39 12.20 -15.18
CA GLU A 150 -66.93 12.35 -13.79
C GLU A 150 -65.92 11.26 -13.42
N SER A 151 -66.22 10.01 -13.74
CA SER A 151 -65.30 8.88 -13.54
C SER A 151 -63.98 9.07 -14.28
N ALA A 152 -64.02 9.58 -15.52
CA ALA A 152 -62.83 9.88 -16.29
C ALA A 152 -61.99 11.00 -15.64
N ARG A 153 -62.62 12.06 -15.12
CA ARG A 153 -61.92 13.14 -14.40
C ARG A 153 -61.27 12.65 -13.12
N VAL A 154 -61.97 11.80 -12.36
CA VAL A 154 -61.41 11.19 -11.14
C VAL A 154 -60.23 10.29 -11.48
N ALA A 155 -60.33 9.48 -12.54
CA ALA A 155 -59.24 8.63 -13.00
C ALA A 155 -58.02 9.45 -13.49
N GLU A 156 -58.23 10.54 -14.22
CA GLU A 156 -57.16 11.45 -14.66
C GLU A 156 -56.47 12.12 -13.47
N GLN A 157 -57.24 12.59 -12.48
CA GLN A 157 -56.66 13.18 -11.28
C GLN A 157 -55.85 12.14 -10.48
N ALA A 158 -56.39 10.93 -10.30
CA ALA A 158 -55.67 9.86 -9.62
C ALA A 158 -54.37 9.46 -10.35
N ALA A 159 -54.37 9.49 -11.69
CA ALA A 159 -53.15 9.25 -12.47
C ALA A 159 -52.10 10.35 -12.25
N LYS A 160 -52.51 11.63 -12.27
CA LYS A 160 -51.62 12.77 -11.97
C LYS A 160 -51.05 12.69 -10.54
N ASP A 161 -51.88 12.37 -9.56
CA ASP A 161 -51.46 12.22 -8.17
C ASP A 161 -50.46 11.06 -8.02
N ALA A 162 -50.67 9.95 -8.75
CA ALA A 162 -49.76 8.82 -8.75
C ALA A 162 -48.41 9.15 -9.41
N GLU A 163 -48.41 9.88 -10.53
CA GLU A 163 -47.19 10.36 -11.18
C GLU A 163 -46.41 11.31 -10.28
N GLN A 164 -47.09 12.25 -9.61
CA GLN A 164 -46.47 13.16 -8.65
C GLN A 164 -45.85 12.38 -7.47
N ALA A 165 -46.59 11.45 -6.88
CA ALA A 165 -46.09 10.62 -5.78
C ALA A 165 -44.88 9.77 -6.20
N GLN A 166 -44.82 9.30 -7.45
CA GLN A 166 -43.66 8.60 -7.98
C GLN A 166 -42.46 9.53 -8.16
N ALA A 167 -42.67 10.74 -8.70
CA ALA A 167 -41.61 11.73 -8.86
C ALA A 167 -41.00 12.14 -7.50
N GLU A 168 -41.84 12.38 -6.48
CA GLU A 168 -41.41 12.68 -5.11
C GLU A 168 -40.62 11.52 -4.49
N ARG A 169 -41.04 10.26 -4.71
CA ARG A 169 -40.30 9.08 -4.25
C ARG A 169 -38.93 8.95 -4.93
N ASP A 170 -38.87 9.18 -6.23
CA ASP A 170 -37.61 9.10 -6.98
C ASP A 170 -36.65 10.22 -6.57
N GLU A 171 -37.16 11.42 -6.29
CA GLU A 171 -36.38 12.52 -5.72
C GLU A 171 -35.85 12.19 -4.32
N ALA A 172 -36.71 11.73 -3.40
CA ALA A 172 -36.30 11.31 -2.07
C ALA A 172 -35.25 10.19 -2.11
N ARG A 173 -35.35 9.26 -3.07
CA ARG A 173 -34.34 8.21 -3.28
C ARG A 173 -33.01 8.76 -3.77
N ARG A 174 -33.01 9.74 -4.69
CA ARG A 174 -31.79 10.42 -5.16
C ARG A 174 -31.12 11.16 -4.01
N GLU A 175 -31.88 11.90 -3.21
CA GLU A 175 -31.38 12.62 -2.04
C GLU A 175 -30.78 11.67 -1.00
N ALA A 176 -31.49 10.57 -0.66
CA ALA A 176 -30.99 9.57 0.27
C ALA A 176 -29.69 8.91 -0.21
N THR A 177 -29.59 8.64 -1.52
CA THR A 177 -28.37 8.07 -2.13
C THR A 177 -27.21 9.07 -2.08
N ALA A 178 -27.47 10.35 -2.38
CA ALA A 178 -26.47 11.41 -2.29
C ALA A 178 -25.99 11.62 -0.84
N ALA A 179 -26.91 11.60 0.14
CA ALA A 179 -26.58 11.68 1.56
C ALA A 179 -25.74 10.49 2.03
N ALA A 180 -26.05 9.27 1.56
CA ALA A 180 -25.26 8.09 1.86
C ALA A 180 -23.84 8.19 1.29
N ALA A 181 -23.67 8.65 0.04
CA ALA A 181 -22.36 8.85 -0.58
C ALA A 181 -21.54 9.95 0.15
N LEU A 182 -22.17 11.03 0.59
CA LEU A 182 -21.50 12.06 1.40
C LEU A 182 -21.03 11.51 2.75
N LYS A 183 -21.83 10.65 3.39
CA LYS A 183 -21.46 9.99 4.65
C LYS A 183 -20.26 9.06 4.45
N GLU A 184 -20.29 8.21 3.42
CA GLU A 184 -19.18 7.31 3.09
C GLU A 184 -17.88 8.08 2.82
N ARG A 185 -17.96 9.19 2.06
CA ARG A 185 -16.82 10.07 1.83
C ARG A 185 -16.31 10.70 3.12
N ALA A 186 -17.18 11.18 3.99
CA ALA A 186 -16.79 11.76 5.27
C ALA A 186 -16.14 10.72 6.20
N GLU A 187 -16.57 9.46 6.17
CA GLU A 187 -15.95 8.36 6.91
C GLU A 187 -14.56 8.03 6.34
N ALA A 188 -14.41 7.98 5.01
CA ALA A 188 -13.12 7.79 4.36
C ALA A 188 -12.14 8.93 4.66
N ASP A 189 -12.57 10.19 4.56
CA ASP A 189 -11.76 11.36 4.88
C ASP A 189 -11.32 11.35 6.35
N ARG A 190 -12.21 10.95 7.28
CA ARG A 190 -11.89 10.79 8.70
C ARG A 190 -10.84 9.71 8.93
N ASP A 191 -10.96 8.58 8.25
CA ASP A 191 -10.03 7.47 8.44
C ASP A 191 -8.66 7.78 7.81
N ALA A 192 -8.62 8.44 6.65
CA ALA A 192 -7.40 9.01 6.09
C ALA A 192 -6.71 9.99 7.05
N ALA A 193 -7.47 10.92 7.65
CA ALA A 193 -6.93 11.86 8.63
C ALA A 193 -6.39 11.17 9.90
N ARG A 194 -6.97 10.03 10.30
CA ARG A 194 -6.46 9.22 11.43
C ARG A 194 -5.15 8.52 11.09
N ASP A 195 -5.03 7.98 9.88
CA ASP A 195 -3.82 7.34 9.41
C ASP A 195 -2.69 8.36 9.28
N GLU A 196 -2.96 9.54 8.69
CA GLU A 196 -2.00 10.66 8.63
C GLU A 196 -1.56 11.09 10.04
N LEU A 197 -2.49 11.19 10.99
CA LEU A 197 -2.15 11.52 12.38
C LEU A 197 -1.30 10.42 13.05
N ALA A 198 -1.54 9.15 12.75
CA ALA A 198 -0.74 8.04 13.26
C ALA A 198 0.69 8.07 12.69
N VAL A 199 0.83 8.33 11.39
CA VAL A 199 2.13 8.51 10.73
C VAL A 199 2.88 9.70 11.35
N ALA A 200 2.25 10.87 11.43
CA ALA A 200 2.86 12.06 12.01
C ALA A 200 3.30 11.85 13.48
N ARG A 201 2.54 11.06 14.25
CA ARG A 201 2.92 10.68 15.62
C ARG A 201 4.13 9.76 15.65
N SER A 202 4.23 8.80 14.73
CA SER A 202 5.41 7.92 14.60
C SER A 202 6.64 8.74 14.22
N GLU A 203 6.53 9.59 13.21
CA GLU A 203 7.62 10.49 12.78
C GLU A 203 8.09 11.39 13.92
N LEU A 204 7.16 11.96 14.70
CA LEU A 204 7.52 12.76 15.88
C LEU A 204 8.25 11.94 16.95
N GLN A 205 7.89 10.66 17.14
CA GLN A 205 8.60 9.78 18.06
C GLN A 205 10.00 9.45 17.55
N ASP A 206 10.16 9.21 16.25
CA ASP A 206 11.47 8.94 15.66
C ASP A 206 12.38 10.16 15.73
N VAL A 207 11.88 11.36 15.41
CA VAL A 207 12.61 12.63 15.59
C VAL A 207 13.02 12.83 17.05
N ARG A 208 12.17 12.45 18.02
CA ARG A 208 12.54 12.51 19.44
C ARG A 208 13.65 11.53 19.80
N ARG A 209 13.59 10.29 19.29
CA ARG A 209 14.66 9.29 19.51
C ARG A 209 15.98 9.74 18.89
N ASP A 210 15.94 10.29 17.69
CA ASP A 210 17.12 10.83 17.00
C ASP A 210 17.70 12.01 17.77
N ARG A 211 16.85 12.92 18.26
CA ARG A 211 17.28 14.00 19.14
C ARG A 211 17.94 13.47 20.42
N GLU A 212 17.35 12.50 21.11
CA GLU A 212 17.93 11.89 22.30
C GLU A 212 19.24 11.14 22.00
N ALA A 213 19.39 10.55 20.81
CA ALA A 213 20.63 9.94 20.35
C ALA A 213 21.71 11.00 20.10
N THR A 214 21.41 12.04 19.35
CA THR A 214 22.35 13.15 19.10
C THR A 214 22.75 13.89 20.38
N GLU A 215 21.84 14.07 21.35
CA GLU A 215 22.16 14.64 22.66
C GLU A 215 23.12 13.74 23.45
N ARG A 216 22.94 12.40 23.39
CA ARG A 216 23.87 11.43 24.01
C ARG A 216 25.24 11.44 23.33
N ASP A 217 25.29 11.48 22.01
CA ASP A 217 26.53 11.53 21.23
C ASP A 217 27.29 12.83 21.50
N LEU A 218 26.59 13.97 21.56
CA LEU A 218 27.18 15.25 21.94
C LEU A 218 27.75 15.19 23.37
N ALA A 219 27.01 14.63 24.32
CA ALA A 219 27.49 14.47 25.70
C ALA A 219 28.71 13.53 25.79
N ALA A 220 28.77 12.48 24.97
CA ALA A 220 29.94 11.60 24.88
C ALA A 220 31.14 12.35 24.28
N ALA A 221 30.95 13.06 23.17
CA ALA A 221 32.00 13.87 22.54
C ALA A 221 32.56 14.94 23.48
N LEU A 222 31.71 15.57 24.31
CA LEU A 222 32.16 16.53 25.33
C LEU A 222 33.01 15.86 26.41
N ARG A 223 32.64 14.66 26.90
CA ARG A 223 33.45 13.90 27.86
C ARG A 223 34.79 13.44 27.27
N ASP A 224 34.80 13.02 26.01
CA ASP A 224 36.02 12.64 25.30
C ASP A 224 36.94 13.84 25.11
N ALA A 225 36.38 15.00 24.75
CA ALA A 225 37.13 16.25 24.63
C ALA A 225 37.72 16.69 25.99
N GLU A 226 36.96 16.56 27.09
CA GLU A 226 37.45 16.84 28.44
C GLU A 226 38.57 15.88 28.84
N THR A 227 38.41 14.58 28.60
CA THR A 227 39.42 13.56 28.86
C THR A 227 40.69 13.82 28.05
N ALA A 228 40.56 14.17 26.77
CA ALA A 228 41.67 14.55 25.90
C ALA A 228 42.37 15.82 26.39
N ALA A 229 41.62 16.82 26.88
CA ALA A 229 42.18 18.04 27.46
C ALA A 229 42.97 17.74 28.75
N GLN A 230 42.43 16.92 29.65
CA GLN A 230 43.12 16.45 30.86
C GLN A 230 44.40 15.67 30.51
N ARG A 231 44.33 14.75 29.54
CA ARG A 231 45.49 14.01 29.04
C ARG A 231 46.55 14.95 28.45
N GLY A 232 46.12 15.95 27.68
CA GLY A 232 47.00 16.98 27.12
C GLY A 232 47.64 17.86 28.19
N GLU A 233 46.96 18.14 29.31
CA GLU A 233 47.55 18.82 30.46
C GLU A 233 48.54 17.92 31.20
N GLN A 234 48.21 16.65 31.42
CA GLN A 234 49.12 15.68 32.03
C GLN A 234 50.41 15.54 31.21
N LEU A 235 50.31 15.34 29.90
CA LEU A 235 51.48 15.26 29.01
C LEU A 235 52.32 16.55 29.04
N ARG A 236 51.69 17.72 29.19
CA ARG A 236 52.42 18.99 29.39
C ARG A 236 53.19 18.99 30.70
N ARG A 237 52.57 18.57 31.81
CA ARG A 237 53.23 18.44 33.11
C ARG A 237 54.39 17.44 33.08
N GLU A 238 54.19 16.28 32.46
CA GLU A 238 55.23 15.26 32.27
C GLU A 238 56.40 15.79 31.43
N ARG A 239 56.11 16.48 30.32
CA ARG A 239 57.14 17.14 29.50
C ARG A 239 57.92 18.18 30.29
N ASP A 240 57.22 19.01 31.07
CA ASP A 240 57.87 20.07 31.85
C ASP A 240 58.73 19.48 32.98
N ALA A 241 58.24 18.44 33.67
CA ALA A 241 59.04 17.67 34.63
C ALA A 241 60.27 17.01 33.99
N ALA A 242 60.12 16.38 32.81
CA ALA A 242 61.24 15.80 32.08
C ALA A 242 62.27 16.85 31.63
N ARG A 243 61.83 18.06 31.27
CA ARG A 243 62.72 19.19 30.97
C ARG A 243 63.48 19.66 32.20
N ASP A 244 62.81 19.75 33.35
CA ASP A 244 63.47 20.16 34.59
C ASP A 244 64.45 19.09 35.08
N GLU A 245 64.12 17.80 34.94
CA GLU A 245 65.05 16.69 35.19
C GLU A 245 66.24 16.73 34.24
N SER A 246 66.02 16.96 32.94
CA SER A 246 67.11 17.14 31.97
C SER A 246 68.02 18.30 32.35
N ARG A 247 67.45 19.45 32.74
CA ARG A 247 68.23 20.61 33.21
C ARG A 247 69.03 20.29 34.46
N ARG A 248 68.46 19.51 35.38
CA ARG A 248 69.14 19.06 36.60
C ARG A 248 70.31 18.14 36.26
N LEU A 249 70.09 17.14 35.41
CA LEU A 249 71.13 16.24 34.93
C LEU A 249 72.23 16.99 34.18
N ASP A 250 71.88 17.97 33.34
CA ASP A 250 72.87 18.83 32.66
C ASP A 250 73.71 19.64 33.66
N ALA A 251 73.09 20.16 34.73
CA ALA A 251 73.80 20.87 35.80
C ALA A 251 74.71 19.92 36.61
N GLU A 252 74.23 18.73 36.97
CA GLU A 252 75.02 17.69 37.65
C GLU A 252 76.20 17.24 36.78
N LEU A 253 75.98 17.04 35.49
CA LEU A 253 77.01 16.66 34.52
C LEU A 253 78.03 17.80 34.31
N ALA A 254 77.60 19.06 34.34
CA ALA A 254 78.50 20.21 34.33
C ALA A 254 79.35 20.30 35.61
N THR A 255 78.80 19.95 36.77
CA THR A 255 79.53 19.87 38.04
C THR A 255 80.54 18.72 38.02
N ALA A 256 80.10 17.52 37.62
CA ALA A 256 80.98 16.36 37.50
C ALA A 256 82.12 16.58 36.49
N ARG A 257 81.86 17.30 35.39
CA ARG A 257 82.91 17.73 34.44
C ARG A 257 83.92 18.67 35.08
N ARG A 258 83.47 19.64 35.89
CA ARG A 258 84.34 20.55 36.64
C ARG A 258 85.21 19.79 37.64
N GLU A 259 84.62 18.91 38.43
CA GLU A 259 85.34 18.05 39.37
C GLU A 259 86.35 17.14 38.66
N ALA A 260 85.98 16.56 37.51
CA ALA A 260 86.90 15.75 36.70
C ALA A 260 88.05 16.58 36.13
N THR A 261 87.83 17.83 35.72
CA THR A 261 88.91 18.74 35.31
C THR A 261 89.81 19.12 36.47
N GLU A 262 89.26 19.41 37.65
CA GLU A 262 90.03 19.71 38.86
C GLU A 262 90.86 18.51 39.32
N GLN A 263 90.30 17.30 39.25
CA GLN A 263 91.02 16.05 39.54
C GLN A 263 92.15 15.81 38.53
N ARG A 264 91.95 16.10 37.24
CA ARG A 264 93.02 16.02 36.22
C ARG A 264 94.12 17.04 36.48
N GLU A 265 93.77 18.30 36.77
CA GLU A 265 94.77 19.32 37.12
C GLU A 265 95.55 18.96 38.39
N THR A 266 94.88 18.38 39.38
CA THR A 266 95.53 17.90 40.61
C THR A 266 96.47 16.74 40.29
N ALA A 267 96.02 15.75 39.52
CA ALA A 267 96.85 14.63 39.09
C ALA A 267 98.06 15.07 38.25
N ASP A 268 97.89 16.04 37.36
CA ASP A 268 98.97 16.63 36.55
C ASP A 268 99.98 17.38 37.44
N LYS A 269 99.51 18.13 38.45
CA LYS A 269 100.38 18.77 39.45
C LYS A 269 101.16 17.74 40.27
N THR A 270 100.52 16.64 40.69
CA THR A 270 101.19 15.54 41.40
C THR A 270 102.22 14.84 40.53
N LEU A 271 101.88 14.54 39.26
CA LEU A 271 102.81 13.97 38.27
C LEU A 271 103.99 14.89 37.98
N ALA A 272 103.76 16.21 37.90
CA ALA A 272 104.83 17.21 37.75
C ALA A 272 105.71 17.36 39.01
N GLY A 273 105.17 17.08 40.20
CA GLY A 273 105.92 16.95 41.44
C GLY A 273 106.84 15.72 41.40
N VAL A 274 106.27 14.54 41.16
CA VAL A 274 107.00 13.27 41.08
C VAL A 274 108.10 13.31 40.01
N ARG A 275 107.87 13.96 38.86
CA ARG A 275 108.89 14.12 37.80
C ARG A 275 110.06 15.02 38.23
N ARG A 276 109.80 16.06 39.03
CA ARG A 276 110.86 16.92 39.59
C ARG A 276 111.67 16.16 40.63
N ASP A 277 111.00 15.48 41.57
CA ASP A 277 111.67 14.68 42.59
C ASP A 277 112.53 13.57 41.98
N ALA A 278 112.05 12.92 40.90
CA ALA A 278 112.81 11.92 40.16
C ALA A 278 113.99 12.51 39.36
N ALA A 279 113.95 13.79 38.97
CA ALA A 279 115.06 14.46 38.32
C ALA A 279 116.13 14.90 39.34
N ASP A 280 115.71 15.37 40.50
CA ASP A 280 116.61 15.79 41.58
C ASP A 280 117.31 14.58 42.23
N ASN A 281 116.60 13.48 42.43
CA ASN A 281 117.20 12.22 42.88
C ASN A 281 118.23 11.68 41.88
N ARG A 282 117.98 11.78 40.57
CA ARG A 282 118.96 11.37 39.55
C ARG A 282 120.24 12.21 39.61
N LYS A 283 120.12 13.53 39.76
CA LYS A 283 121.29 14.41 39.93
C LYS A 283 122.06 14.12 41.22
N ALA A 284 121.37 13.79 42.31
CA ALA A 284 122.00 13.41 43.57
C ALA A 284 122.80 12.10 43.41
N PHE A 285 122.21 11.08 42.79
CA PHE A 285 122.91 9.81 42.51
C PHE A 285 124.09 9.99 41.57
N GLU A 286 124.00 10.84 40.54
CA GLU A 286 125.12 11.15 39.64
C GLU A 286 126.27 11.85 40.37
N ALA A 287 125.97 12.74 41.31
CA ALA A 287 126.98 13.40 42.15
C ALA A 287 127.68 12.42 43.11
N GLU A 288 126.93 11.50 43.72
CA GLU A 288 127.47 10.43 44.57
C GLU A 288 128.37 9.46 43.78
N LEU A 289 127.96 9.06 42.57
CA LEU A 289 128.77 8.22 41.67
C LEU A 289 130.07 8.92 41.24
N ALA A 290 130.02 10.22 40.95
CA ALA A 290 131.20 11.00 40.64
C ALA A 290 132.16 11.12 41.83
N GLN A 291 131.63 11.19 43.06
CA GLN A 291 132.43 11.20 44.28
C GLN A 291 133.09 9.85 44.53
N ALA A 292 132.33 8.75 44.44
CA ALA A 292 132.86 7.40 44.61
C ALA A 292 133.96 7.07 43.58
N HIS A 293 133.85 7.56 42.34
CA HIS A 293 134.92 7.42 41.34
C HIS A 293 136.20 8.18 41.69
N ARG A 294 136.09 9.36 42.32
CA ARG A 294 137.26 10.11 42.80
C ARG A 294 137.96 9.38 43.93
N ASP A 295 137.20 8.89 44.91
CA ASP A 295 137.72 8.17 46.07
C ASP A 295 138.43 6.86 45.66
N ILE A 296 137.90 6.14 44.65
CA ILE A 296 138.54 4.94 44.07
C ILE A 296 139.84 5.28 43.33
N ALA A 297 139.89 6.43 42.62
CA ALA A 297 141.09 6.86 41.92
C ALA A 297 142.20 7.25 42.91
N GLU A 298 141.85 7.91 44.00
CA GLU A 298 142.76 8.29 45.09
C GLU A 298 143.31 7.06 45.82
N ALA A 299 142.44 6.11 46.19
CA ALA A 299 142.87 4.85 46.82
C ALA A 299 143.78 4.00 45.90
N ARG A 300 143.60 4.07 44.57
CA ARG A 300 144.49 3.42 43.61
C ARG A 300 145.86 4.10 43.54
N ALA A 301 145.90 5.42 43.55
CA ALA A 301 147.14 6.19 43.56
C ALA A 301 147.96 5.92 44.85
N GLU A 302 147.31 5.86 46.01
CA GLU A 302 147.96 5.52 47.28
C GLU A 302 148.53 4.10 47.28
N ARG A 303 147.77 3.12 46.79
CA ARG A 303 148.23 1.72 46.67
C ARG A 303 149.44 1.59 45.75
N ASP A 304 149.44 2.30 44.63
CA ASP A 304 150.52 2.22 43.65
C ASP A 304 151.79 2.93 44.17
N ALA A 305 151.65 4.02 44.94
CA ALA A 305 152.75 4.65 45.67
C ALA A 305 153.35 3.74 46.75
N LEU A 306 152.51 3.02 47.51
CA LEU A 306 152.96 2.05 48.51
C LEU A 306 153.68 0.85 47.89
N ARG A 307 153.28 0.41 46.69
CA ARG A 307 154.00 -0.63 45.93
C ARG A 307 155.38 -0.14 45.49
N ALA A 308 155.48 1.05 44.93
CA ALA A 308 156.76 1.63 44.52
C ALA A 308 157.74 1.74 45.70
N LEU A 309 157.26 2.18 46.87
CA LEU A 309 158.07 2.27 48.09
C LEU A 309 158.58 0.89 48.56
N ARG A 310 157.75 -0.15 48.43
CA ARG A 310 158.11 -1.52 48.78
C ARG A 310 159.18 -2.09 47.84
N ASP A 311 159.04 -1.84 46.54
CA ASP A 311 160.02 -2.27 45.54
C ASP A 311 161.38 -1.57 45.70
N ASP A 312 161.39 -0.31 46.17
CA ASP A 312 162.61 0.44 46.48
C ASP A 312 163.30 -0.09 47.75
N LEU A 313 162.53 -0.45 48.78
CA LEU A 313 163.05 -1.10 50.00
C LEU A 313 163.66 -2.48 49.71
N ASP A 314 163.00 -3.29 48.87
CA ASP A 314 163.52 -4.59 48.46
C ASP A 314 164.81 -4.46 47.63
N ARG A 315 164.94 -3.40 46.82
CA ARG A 315 166.19 -3.06 46.11
C ARG A 315 167.30 -2.69 47.10
N ALA A 316 167.02 -1.78 48.04
CA ALA A 316 167.99 -1.37 49.05
C ALA A 316 168.46 -2.54 49.94
N ALA A 317 167.57 -3.49 50.25
CA ALA A 317 167.92 -4.69 51.02
C ALA A 317 168.86 -5.63 50.24
N ARG A 318 168.67 -5.79 48.93
CA ARG A 318 169.57 -6.58 48.06
C ARG A 318 170.94 -5.92 47.93
N ASP A 319 170.98 -4.61 47.76
CA ASP A 319 172.23 -3.84 47.67
C ASP A 319 173.03 -3.92 48.97
N ARG A 320 172.35 -3.86 50.12
CA ARG A 320 172.97 -4.06 51.44
C ARG A 320 173.55 -5.47 51.58
N ALA A 321 172.80 -6.52 51.22
CA ALA A 321 173.29 -7.89 51.28
C ALA A 321 174.47 -8.14 50.33
N ASP A 322 174.51 -7.45 49.17
CA ASP A 322 175.66 -7.51 48.27
C ASP A 322 176.90 -6.83 48.85
N LEU A 323 176.74 -5.68 49.49
CA LEU A 323 177.81 -4.97 50.18
C LEU A 323 178.37 -5.77 51.37
N GLU A 324 177.51 -6.43 52.15
CA GLU A 324 177.92 -7.29 53.26
C GLU A 324 178.74 -8.51 52.76
N ARG A 325 178.33 -9.13 51.64
CA ARG A 325 179.11 -10.20 51.00
C ARG A 325 180.47 -9.71 50.51
N ARG A 326 180.53 -8.55 49.85
CA ARG A 326 181.80 -7.96 49.36
C ARG A 326 182.75 -7.62 50.51
N LEU A 327 182.22 -7.16 51.63
CA LEU A 327 183.01 -6.85 52.83
C LEU A 327 183.61 -8.12 53.44
N ALA A 328 182.82 -9.20 53.55
CA ALA A 328 183.27 -10.49 54.06
C ALA A 328 184.36 -11.10 53.18
N THR A 329 184.21 -11.04 51.85
CA THR A 329 185.23 -11.51 50.90
C THR A 329 186.53 -10.69 51.04
N ALA A 330 186.42 -9.36 51.10
CA ALA A 330 187.59 -8.47 51.25
C ALA A 330 188.31 -8.68 52.60
N GLN A 331 187.59 -9.01 53.66
CA GLN A 331 188.17 -9.35 54.96
C GLN A 331 188.92 -10.69 54.92
N SER A 332 188.35 -11.72 54.28
CA SER A 332 189.03 -13.02 54.12
C SER A 332 190.28 -12.91 53.24
N ASP A 333 190.24 -12.07 52.20
CA ASP A 333 191.38 -11.81 51.33
C ASP A 333 192.51 -11.09 52.07
N ALA A 334 192.17 -10.17 52.98
CA ALA A 334 193.12 -9.46 53.85
C ALA A 334 193.77 -10.39 54.88
N GLU A 335 193.00 -11.28 55.51
CA GLU A 335 193.52 -12.28 56.45
C GLU A 335 194.44 -13.29 55.74
N THR A 336 194.08 -13.69 54.52
CA THR A 336 194.91 -14.57 53.69
C THR A 336 196.22 -13.88 53.28
N ALA A 337 196.18 -12.58 52.98
CA ALA A 337 197.36 -11.78 52.68
C ALA A 337 198.26 -11.59 53.91
N GLN A 338 197.69 -11.35 55.10
CA GLN A 338 198.45 -11.24 56.35
C GLN A 338 199.10 -12.56 56.75
N THR A 339 198.41 -13.68 56.55
CA THR A 339 198.97 -15.02 56.82
C THR A 339 200.14 -15.34 55.87
N ARG A 340 200.05 -14.95 54.59
CA ARG A 340 201.16 -15.08 53.63
C ARG A 340 202.33 -14.16 53.97
N ALA A 341 202.08 -12.95 54.47
CA ALA A 341 203.13 -12.05 54.92
C ALA A 341 203.86 -12.60 56.17
N ALA A 342 203.12 -13.22 57.09
CA ALA A 342 203.70 -13.90 58.26
C ALA A 342 204.55 -15.11 57.85
N GLN A 343 204.06 -15.93 56.91
CA GLN A 343 204.82 -17.08 56.40
C GLN A 343 206.13 -16.68 55.69
N LEU A 344 206.12 -15.59 54.91
CA LEU A 344 207.33 -15.07 54.26
C LEU A 344 208.33 -14.49 55.28
N SER A 345 207.84 -13.88 56.36
CA SER A 345 208.68 -13.40 57.47
C SER A 345 209.38 -14.54 58.21
N THR A 346 208.70 -15.68 58.38
CA THR A 346 209.30 -16.88 59.01
C THR A 346 210.37 -17.49 58.10
N GLN A 347 210.10 -17.62 56.79
CA GLN A 347 211.04 -18.19 55.82
C GLN A 347 212.33 -17.36 55.67
N VAL A 348 212.26 -16.03 55.83
CA VAL A 348 213.45 -15.16 55.83
C VAL A 348 214.25 -15.29 57.13
N SER A 349 213.59 -15.54 58.27
CA SER A 349 214.26 -15.74 59.56
C SER A 349 214.99 -17.08 59.64
N ASP A 350 214.47 -18.12 58.99
CA ASP A 350 215.11 -19.43 58.91
C ASP A 350 216.37 -19.40 58.02
N LEU A 351 216.35 -18.62 56.93
CA LEU A 351 217.53 -18.44 56.08
C LEU A 351 218.63 -17.62 56.76
N ALA A 352 218.28 -16.69 57.64
CA ALA A 352 219.23 -15.92 58.44
C ALA A 352 219.90 -16.76 59.55
N SER A 353 219.20 -17.74 60.12
CA SER A 353 219.76 -18.65 61.14
C SER A 353 220.73 -19.67 60.56
N ALA A 354 220.56 -20.07 59.29
CA ALA A 354 221.48 -21.00 58.63
C ALA A 354 222.87 -20.38 58.35
N LEU A 355 222.96 -19.05 58.22
CA LEU A 355 224.23 -18.33 58.05
C LEU A 355 225.04 -18.13 59.34
N ALA A 356 224.51 -18.48 60.51
CA ALA A 356 225.16 -18.28 61.81
C ALA A 356 225.95 -19.51 62.33
N SER A 357 225.97 -20.66 61.63
CA SER A 357 226.64 -21.87 62.11
C SER A 357 227.76 -22.35 61.18
N LEU A 358 228.80 -21.52 61.07
CA LEU A 358 230.18 -22.02 61.02
C LEU A 358 230.46 -22.85 62.29
N GLY A 359 230.97 -24.08 62.13
CA GLY A 359 231.86 -24.73 63.10
C GLY A 359 231.27 -25.20 64.44
N SER A 360 230.69 -26.41 64.50
CA SER A 360 231.05 -27.42 65.52
C SER A 360 230.44 -28.80 65.19
N THR A 361 231.33 -29.78 65.11
CA THR A 361 231.26 -31.25 64.89
C THR A 361 229.93 -32.02 65.03
N ARG A 362 229.55 -32.72 63.93
CA ARG A 362 229.06 -34.12 63.69
C ARG A 362 228.87 -35.04 64.93
N PRO A 363 227.91 -36.03 65.03
CA PRO A 363 227.22 -36.91 64.03
C PRO A 363 225.66 -36.99 64.16
N ALA A 364 224.86 -37.33 63.13
CA ALA A 364 224.36 -38.66 62.65
C ALA A 364 223.81 -39.64 63.74
N PRO A 365 222.78 -40.50 63.51
CA PRO A 365 221.96 -40.77 62.30
C PRO A 365 220.43 -41.01 62.54
N THR A 366 219.73 -41.44 61.46
CA THR A 366 218.51 -42.28 61.34
C THR A 366 217.14 -41.67 60.95
N GLN A 367 216.69 -42.10 59.75
CA GLN A 367 215.33 -42.42 59.25
C GLN A 367 214.41 -43.13 60.29
N PRO A 368 213.13 -43.53 60.02
CA PRO A 368 212.27 -43.49 58.81
C PRO A 368 210.82 -42.98 59.09
N GLY A 369 209.92 -42.85 58.12
CA GLY A 369 208.92 -43.91 57.87
C GLY A 369 207.46 -43.42 58.03
N PRO A 370 206.45 -44.19 57.57
CA PRO A 370 205.31 -43.67 56.79
C PRO A 370 203.91 -43.96 57.41
N ALA A 371 202.88 -43.62 56.61
CA ALA A 371 201.56 -44.26 56.50
C ALA A 371 200.38 -43.78 57.39
N ASP A 372 199.32 -43.39 56.66
CA ASP A 372 197.94 -43.92 56.71
C ASP A 372 196.94 -43.72 57.88
N HIS A 373 195.69 -43.55 57.40
CA HIS A 373 194.41 -44.11 57.89
C HIS A 373 193.56 -43.41 58.98
N THR A 374 192.39 -42.87 58.52
CA THR A 374 190.96 -43.12 58.95
C THR A 374 190.57 -42.90 60.44
N PRO A 375 189.29 -42.94 60.90
CA PRO A 375 187.98 -43.10 60.24
C PRO A 375 186.79 -42.19 60.73
N ALA A 376 185.69 -42.23 59.96
CA ALA A 376 184.24 -42.39 60.28
C ALA A 376 183.43 -41.55 61.31
N GLN A 377 182.31 -40.96 60.79
CA GLN A 377 180.87 -41.01 61.19
C GLN A 377 180.35 -40.46 62.56
N PRO A 378 179.01 -40.29 62.81
CA PRO A 378 177.77 -40.24 61.97
C PRO A 378 176.78 -39.05 62.29
N SER A 379 175.65 -39.01 61.54
CA SER A 379 174.29 -38.36 61.63
C SER A 379 173.67 -37.99 63.01
N PRO A 380 172.54 -37.20 63.17
CA PRO A 380 171.26 -37.27 62.40
C PRO A 380 170.38 -35.98 62.19
N ALA A 381 169.28 -36.18 61.43
CA ALA A 381 168.02 -35.40 61.23
C ALA A 381 168.06 -34.03 60.52
#